data_AF-A0A7J9KEC7-F1
#
_entry.id   AF-A0A7J9KEC7-F1
#
_cell.length_a   1.000
_cell.length_b   1.000
_cell.length_c   1.000
_cell.angle_alpha   90.00
_cell.angle_beta   90.00
_cell.angle_gamma   90.00
#
_symmetry.space_group_name_H-M   'P 1'
#
loop_
_entity.id
_entity.type
_entity.pdbx_description
1 polymer ?
#
loop_
_entity_poly.entity_id
_entity_poly.type
_entity_poly.pdbx_seq_one_letter_code
_entity_poly.pdbx_strand_id
1 'polypeptide(L)'
;DKVTIDKSVEVLKNYLLDTVKKATLDKVNVIMVSLSIDTLSNNSSYPCDPVNMGGYLAIKENIVVCTSSSNHGDNYYTLSGGLDPWVIEIKLCNSGGRFITQVELGGGTQI
;
A
#
# COMPACT_ATOMS: atom_id res chain seq x y z
N ASP A 1 -25.52 13.77 -7.22
CA ASP A 1 -25.66 12.49 -6.50
C ASP A 1 -24.81 12.48 -5.25
N LYS A 2 -25.44 12.26 -4.08
CA LYS A 2 -24.75 12.19 -2.80
C LYS A 2 -23.95 10.89 -2.78
N VAL A 3 -22.63 10.98 -2.96
CA VAL A 3 -21.71 9.88 -2.68
C VAL A 3 -21.90 9.52 -1.21
N THR A 4 -22.49 8.36 -0.97
CA THR A 4 -22.58 7.80 0.38
C THR A 4 -21.17 7.37 0.73
N ILE A 5 -20.42 8.20 1.45
CA ILE A 5 -19.12 7.80 1.98
C ILE A 5 -19.41 6.60 2.87
N ASP A 6 -18.89 5.45 2.46
CA ASP A 6 -18.98 4.23 3.26
C ASP A 6 -18.26 4.51 4.57
N LYS A 7 -19.04 4.58 5.67
CA LYS A 7 -18.52 4.84 7.01
C LYS A 7 -17.43 3.85 7.39
N SER A 8 -17.45 2.63 6.84
CA SER A 8 -16.41 1.62 7.12
C SER A 8 -15.04 2.04 6.57
N VAL A 9 -14.99 2.64 5.38
CA VAL A 9 -13.75 3.12 4.75
C VAL A 9 -13.15 4.27 5.55
N GLU A 10 -13.99 5.20 6.03
CA GLU A 10 -13.54 6.31 6.88
C GLU A 10 -12.99 5.81 8.21
N VAL A 11 -13.64 4.83 8.84
CA VAL A 11 -13.13 4.18 10.07
C VAL A 11 -11.77 3.53 9.80
N LEU A 12 -11.61 2.83 8.68
CA LEU A 12 -10.35 2.19 8.31
C LEU A 12 -9.21 3.21 8.09
N LYS A 13 -9.50 4.35 7.43
CA LYS A 13 -8.53 5.43 7.23
C LYS A 13 -8.01 5.99 8.56
N ASN A 14 -8.92 6.29 9.47
CA ASN A 14 -8.57 6.81 10.80
C ASN A 14 -7.75 5.78 11.60
N TYR A 15 -8.14 4.51 11.54
CA TYR A 15 -7.42 3.44 12.23
C TYR A 15 -5.99 3.26 11.70
N LEU A 16 -5.80 3.33 10.38
CA LEU A 16 -4.47 3.24 9.77
C LEU A 16 -3.59 4.42 10.19
N LEU A 17 -4.12 5.65 10.14
CA LEU A 17 -3.37 6.83 10.57
C LEU A 17 -2.96 6.75 12.04
N ASP A 18 -3.87 6.35 12.92
CA ASP A 18 -3.58 6.23 14.35
C ASP A 18 -2.58 5.12 14.65
N THR A 19 -2.62 4.02 13.88
CA THR A 19 -1.61 2.96 13.96
C THR A 19 -0.22 3.47 13.58
N VAL A 20 -0.10 4.25 12.50
CA VAL A 20 1.18 4.85 12.09
C VAL A 20 1.68 5.84 13.14
N LYS A 21 0.81 6.71 13.68
CA LYS A 21 1.18 7.61 14.79
C LYS A 21 1.66 6.84 16.01
N LYS A 22 0.99 5.75 16.37
CA LYS A 22 1.36 4.91 17.50
C LYS A 22 2.74 4.28 17.29
N ALA A 23 3.01 3.72 16.12
CA ALA A 23 4.33 3.19 15.77
C ALA A 23 5.43 4.27 15.85
N THR A 24 5.13 5.50 15.40
CA THR A 24 6.03 6.65 15.53
C THR A 24 6.31 7.01 17.00
N LEU A 25 5.27 7.02 17.85
CA LEU A 25 5.42 7.25 19.30
C LEU A 25 6.24 6.14 19.97
N ASP A 26 6.12 4.91 19.49
CA ASP A 26 6.88 3.76 19.95
C ASP A 26 8.34 3.77 19.44
N LYS A 27 8.74 4.81 18.67
CA LYS A 27 10.11 5.08 18.20
C LYS A 27 10.71 3.93 17.39
N VAL A 28 9.89 3.30 16.54
CA VAL A 28 10.38 2.33 15.55
C VAL A 28 11.36 2.97 14.56
N ASN A 29 12.20 2.17 13.89
CA ASN A 29 13.13 2.70 12.89
C ASN A 29 12.49 2.81 11.50
N VAL A 30 11.64 1.86 11.14
CA VAL A 30 11.00 1.76 9.82
C VAL A 30 9.57 1.25 10.00
N ILE A 31 8.64 1.82 9.24
CA ILE A 31 7.25 1.37 9.18
C ILE A 31 7.00 0.82 7.78
N MET A 32 6.56 -0.43 7.68
CA MET A 32 6.16 -1.06 6.42
C MET A 32 4.64 -1.14 6.36
N VAL A 33 4.05 -0.54 5.33
CA VAL A 33 2.60 -0.53 5.12
C VAL A 33 2.29 -1.22 3.80
N SER A 34 1.78 -2.45 3.86
CA SER A 34 1.31 -3.19 2.69
C SER A 34 -0.22 -3.11 2.59
N LEU A 35 -0.75 -1.90 2.73
CA LEU A 35 -2.18 -1.62 2.70
C LEU A 35 -2.41 -0.28 1.99
N SER A 36 -3.29 -0.29 0.99
CA SER A 36 -3.76 0.92 0.30
C SER A 36 -5.27 1.03 0.47
N ILE A 37 -5.74 2.23 0.81
CA ILE A 37 -7.17 2.56 0.97
C ILE A 37 -7.61 3.53 -0.14
N ASP A 38 -6.69 3.88 -1.04
CA ASP A 38 -7.00 4.68 -2.23
C ASP A 38 -7.85 3.86 -3.19
N THR A 39 -8.96 4.44 -3.62
CA THR A 39 -9.75 3.94 -4.74
C THR A 39 -9.43 4.80 -5.96
N LEU A 40 -9.42 4.20 -7.16
CA LEU A 40 -9.15 4.89 -8.44
C LEU A 40 -10.02 6.15 -8.67
N SER A 41 -11.18 6.23 -8.03
CA SER A 41 -12.11 7.37 -8.10
C SER A 41 -11.81 8.50 -7.12
N ASN A 42 -10.86 8.30 -6.21
CA ASN A 42 -10.65 9.15 -5.05
C ASN A 42 -9.16 9.51 -4.95
N ASN A 43 -8.64 10.19 -5.99
CA ASN A 43 -7.39 10.93 -5.97
C ASN A 43 -7.49 12.05 -4.91
N SER A 44 -7.56 11.62 -3.66
CA SER A 44 -7.73 12.50 -2.52
C SER A 44 -6.43 13.28 -2.37
N SER A 45 -6.55 14.58 -2.11
CA SER A 45 -5.40 15.43 -1.84
C SER A 45 -4.49 14.77 -0.81
N TYR A 46 -3.17 14.92 -0.95
CA TYR A 46 -2.13 14.36 -0.05
C TYR A 46 -2.52 14.22 1.44
N PRO A 47 -3.09 15.22 2.13
CA PRO A 47 -3.47 15.10 3.55
C PRO A 47 -4.65 14.16 3.86
N CYS A 48 -5.43 13.76 2.85
CA CYS A 48 -6.58 12.87 3.01
C CYS A 48 -6.22 11.38 2.93
N ASP A 49 -4.98 11.07 2.52
CA ASP A 49 -4.45 9.72 2.57
C ASP A 49 -3.73 9.51 3.93
N PRO A 50 -4.11 8.48 4.70
CA PRO A 50 -3.53 8.23 6.02
C PRO A 50 -2.06 7.78 5.97
N VAL A 51 -1.60 7.14 4.89
CA VAL A 51 -0.19 6.74 4.74
C VAL A 51 0.68 7.97 4.51
N ASN A 52 0.22 8.89 3.67
CA ASN A 52 0.82 10.18 3.41
C ASN A 52 0.91 11.05 4.67
N MET A 53 -0.22 11.26 5.36
CA MET A 53 -0.22 12.04 6.59
C MET A 53 0.60 11.37 7.70
N GLY A 54 0.51 10.04 7.82
CA GLY A 54 1.33 9.27 8.77
C GLY A 54 2.82 9.35 8.46
N GLY A 55 3.19 9.24 7.18
CA GLY A 55 4.56 9.39 6.69
C GLY A 55 5.14 10.77 6.94
N TYR A 56 4.33 11.82 6.76
CA TYR A 56 4.74 13.20 7.06
C TYR A 56 5.01 13.41 8.56
N LEU A 57 4.28 12.73 9.45
CA LEU A 57 4.55 12.77 10.89
C LEU A 57 5.77 11.91 11.26
N ALA A 58 5.93 10.74 10.64
CA ALA A 58 7.03 9.82 10.89
C ALA A 58 8.39 10.41 10.44
N ILE A 59 8.45 11.05 9.26
CA ILE A 59 9.69 11.62 8.72
C ILE A 59 10.24 12.74 9.63
N LYS A 60 9.38 13.47 10.34
CA LYS A 60 9.80 14.48 11.34
C LYS A 60 10.52 13.88 12.53
N GLU A 61 10.25 12.61 12.83
CA GLU A 61 10.87 11.84 13.90
C GLU A 61 12.03 10.97 13.38
N ASN A 62 12.50 11.21 12.15
CA ASN A 62 13.51 10.41 11.44
C ASN A 62 13.12 8.94 11.24
N ILE A 63 11.83 8.66 11.08
CA ILE A 63 11.29 7.33 10.80
C ILE A 63 10.86 7.27 9.34
N VAL A 64 11.32 6.26 8.63
CA VAL A 64 10.96 6.04 7.22
C VAL A 64 9.71 5.18 7.12
N VAL A 65 8.76 5.60 6.28
CA VAL A 65 7.58 4.81 5.93
C VAL A 65 7.74 4.27 4.52
N CYS A 66 7.58 2.96 4.37
CA CYS A 66 7.59 2.29 3.08
C CYS A 66 6.20 1.72 2.79
N THR A 67 5.78 1.82 1.54
CA THR A 67 4.45 1.42 1.08
C THR A 67 4.52 0.61 -0.21
N SER A 68 3.52 -0.25 -0.45
CA SER A 68 3.40 -1.01 -1.70
C SER A 68 2.66 -0.21 -2.78
N SER A 69 3.14 -0.27 -4.03
CA SER A 69 2.49 0.31 -5.23
C SER A 69 1.10 -0.25 -5.60
N SER A 70 0.59 -1.22 -4.83
CA SER A 70 -0.58 -2.03 -5.16
C SER A 70 -0.40 -2.93 -6.38
N ASN A 71 -1.43 -3.74 -6.65
CA ASN A 71 -1.45 -4.78 -7.69
C ASN A 71 -2.43 -4.45 -8.83
N HIS A 72 -2.80 -3.17 -9.00
CA HIS A 72 -3.81 -2.72 -9.97
C HIS A 72 -3.24 -2.36 -11.35
N GLY A 73 -1.96 -2.65 -11.60
CA GLY A 73 -1.34 -2.52 -12.94
C GLY A 73 -2.07 -3.35 -14.01
N ASP A 74 -1.71 -3.27 -15.29
CA ASP A 74 -0.54 -2.67 -15.96
C ASP A 74 -0.80 -1.30 -16.59
N ASN A 75 -2.03 -0.80 -16.47
CA ASN A 75 -2.42 0.49 -17.04
C ASN A 75 -1.72 1.68 -16.37
N TYR A 76 -1.57 2.76 -17.14
CA TYR A 76 -1.09 4.04 -16.60
C TYR A 76 -1.99 4.55 -15.46
N TYR A 77 -1.39 5.26 -14.51
CA TYR A 77 -2.08 5.91 -13.38
C TYR A 77 -2.82 4.95 -12.43
N THR A 78 -2.29 3.74 -12.24
CA THR A 78 -2.82 2.72 -11.32
C THR A 78 -2.07 2.62 -9.99
N LEU A 79 -1.03 3.44 -9.79
CA LEU A 79 -0.26 3.46 -8.54
C LEU A 79 -1.13 3.96 -7.39
N SER A 80 -0.99 3.34 -6.23
CA SER A 80 -1.68 3.72 -5.00
C SER A 80 -0.83 3.36 -3.78
N GLY A 81 -1.23 3.85 -2.61
CA GLY A 81 -0.55 3.54 -1.35
C GLY A 81 0.29 4.69 -0.79
N GLY A 82 0.01 5.93 -1.18
CA GLY A 82 0.72 7.10 -0.66
C GLY A 82 1.84 7.57 -1.59
N LEU A 83 1.47 8.42 -2.55
CA LEU A 83 2.33 8.94 -3.63
C LEU A 83 3.14 10.18 -3.22
N ASP A 84 3.37 10.38 -1.92
CA ASP A 84 4.07 11.55 -1.41
C ASP A 84 5.60 11.41 -1.40
N PRO A 85 6.36 12.51 -1.55
CA PRO A 85 7.82 12.47 -1.62
C PRO A 85 8.53 11.91 -0.37
N TRP A 86 7.86 11.88 0.78
CA TRP A 86 8.41 11.40 2.05
C TRP A 86 8.11 9.92 2.35
N VAL A 87 7.36 9.24 1.48
CA VAL A 87 7.07 7.81 1.58
C VAL A 87 7.87 7.06 0.51
N ILE A 88 8.47 5.93 0.88
CA ILE A 88 9.15 5.06 -0.09
C ILE A 88 8.13 4.12 -0.70
N GLU A 89 7.81 4.33 -1.97
CA GLU A 89 6.92 3.46 -2.73
C GLU A 89 7.68 2.30 -3.37
N ILE A 90 7.16 1.08 -3.18
CA ILE A 90 7.82 -0.17 -3.57
C ILE A 90 6.99 -0.90 -4.62
N LYS A 91 7.59 -1.06 -5.80
CA LYS A 91 7.11 -1.94 -6.86
C LYS A 91 7.58 -3.37 -6.70
N LEU A 92 6.81 -4.30 -7.28
CA LEU A 92 7.16 -5.71 -7.35
C LEU A 92 7.98 -6.01 -8.61
N CYS A 93 8.98 -6.88 -8.47
CA CYS A 93 9.63 -7.55 -9.59
C CYS A 93 9.86 -9.03 -9.26
N ASN A 94 10.02 -9.87 -10.29
CA ASN A 94 10.34 -11.28 -10.10
C ASN A 94 11.83 -11.46 -9.75
N SER A 95 12.12 -12.36 -8.81
CA SER A 95 13.50 -12.66 -8.35
C SER A 95 14.30 -13.57 -9.30
N GLY A 96 13.72 -13.97 -10.43
CA GLY A 96 14.31 -14.91 -11.39
C GLY A 96 14.05 -16.39 -11.07
N GLY A 97 13.82 -16.74 -9.79
CA GLY A 97 13.36 -18.07 -9.38
C GLY A 97 11.84 -18.20 -9.44
N ARG A 98 11.32 -19.39 -9.77
CA ARG A 98 9.88 -19.71 -9.69
C ARG A 98 9.66 -21.14 -9.21
N PHE A 99 8.65 -21.34 -8.38
CA PHE A 99 8.16 -22.68 -8.06
C PHE A 99 7.34 -23.18 -9.25
N ILE A 100 7.71 -24.34 -9.79
CA ILE A 100 7.02 -24.97 -10.92
C ILE A 100 6.35 -26.23 -10.38
N THR A 101 5.05 -26.34 -10.62
CA THR A 101 4.29 -27.57 -10.33
C THR A 101 4.24 -28.37 -11.61
N GLN A 102 4.91 -29.52 -11.63
CA GLN A 102 4.87 -30.44 -12.76
C GLN A 102 3.56 -31.23 -12.75
N VAL A 103 2.89 -31.29 -13.89
CA VAL A 103 1.64 -32.03 -14.08
C VAL A 103 1.86 -33.10 -15.14
N GLU A 104 1.60 -34.36 -14.81
CA GLU A 104 1.61 -35.47 -15.76
C GLU A 104 0.18 -35.85 -16.15
N LEU A 105 -0.12 -35.79 -17.44
CA LEU A 105 -1.42 -36.15 -18.00
C LEU A 105 -1.48 -37.66 -18.30
N GLY A 106 -2.68 -38.23 -18.39
CA GLY A 106 -2.88 -39.69 -18.58
C GLY A 106 -2.28 -40.29 -19.87
N GLY A 107 -1.79 -39.45 -20.80
CA GLY A 107 -1.04 -39.87 -21.99
C GLY A 107 0.49 -39.82 -21.84
N GLY A 108 1.01 -39.54 -20.64
CA GLY A 108 2.45 -39.36 -20.37
C GLY A 108 3.01 -37.98 -20.71
N THR A 109 2.17 -37.06 -21.20
CA THR A 109 2.55 -35.66 -21.43
C THR A 109 2.78 -34.96 -20.09
N GLN A 110 3.96 -34.38 -19.92
CA GLN A 110 4.31 -33.54 -18.77
C GLN A 110 4.17 -32.06 -19.16
N ILE A 111 3.52 -31.26 -18.31
CA ILE A 111 3.37 -29.80 -18.46
C ILE A 111 3.76 -29.08 -17.17
#